data_AF-A0ABD3NQU9-F1
#
_entry.id   AF-A0ABD3NQU9-F1
#
_cell.length_a   1.000
_cell.length_b   1.000
_cell.length_c   1.000
_cell.angle_alpha   90.00
_cell.angle_beta   90.00
_cell.angle_gamma   90.00
#
_symmetry.space_group_name_H-M   'P 1'
#
loop_
_entity.id
_entity.type
_entity.pdbx_description
1 polymer ?
#
loop_
_entity_poly.entity_id
_entity_poly.type
_entity_poly.pdbx_seq_one_letter_code
_entity_poly.pdbx_strand_id
1 'polypeptide(L)'
;MGHSYCSLLTRGVNLQPEMTMMYPSTAPDALRHWTEEQKSRLKESEQGKKLLNLENEQSKNWRQKYDSLIAREKEKMTYENFQWAMEAVHSRAFRGDFGALDGGEGGPLRKIASLLLPLSALAFGIVYASDPSMDQYFLPLAIVAASPVALTIVADQKGSKEAVMLPLIDSANHLQEADSVIEYDPAVDAYVLSLGRKCLVKETDEAVERAQVCISYGIRKDSDLLMNFGFLRGVTLEGRVNDEISNNRDDIRKRLADEFLRMNP
;
A
#
# COMPACT_ATOMS: atom_id res chain seq x y z
N MET A 1 -25.06 8.78 11.40
CA MET A 1 -23.81 8.13 11.85
C MET A 1 -22.99 7.82 10.61
N GLY A 2 -21.83 8.46 10.42
CA GLY A 2 -20.95 8.15 9.29
C GLY A 2 -20.24 6.81 9.53
N HIS A 3 -20.32 5.89 8.57
CA HIS A 3 -19.59 4.63 8.62
C HIS A 3 -18.18 4.85 8.11
N SER A 4 -17.14 4.64 8.93
CA SER A 4 -15.73 4.62 8.47
C SER A 4 -15.55 3.62 7.31
N TYR A 5 -14.64 3.90 6.38
CA TYR A 5 -14.31 3.01 5.26
C TYR A 5 -14.01 1.56 5.72
N CYS A 6 -13.27 1.36 6.83
CA CYS A 6 -13.03 0.03 7.38
C CYS A 6 -14.32 -0.63 7.90
N SER A 7 -15.26 0.16 8.43
CA SER A 7 -16.57 -0.35 8.85
C SER A 7 -17.47 -0.70 7.67
N LEU A 8 -17.29 -0.05 6.52
CA LEU A 8 -18.00 -0.42 5.28
C LEU A 8 -17.49 -1.76 4.75
N LEU A 9 -16.18 -1.97 4.74
CA LEU A 9 -15.57 -3.22 4.26
C LEU A 9 -15.86 -4.42 5.17
N THR A 10 -15.85 -4.22 6.49
CA THR A 10 -16.01 -5.34 7.45
C THR A 10 -17.45 -5.78 7.68
N ARG A 11 -18.45 -5.01 7.24
CA ARG A 11 -19.86 -5.34 7.45
C ARG A 11 -20.44 -6.37 6.46
N GLY A 12 -19.68 -6.79 5.45
CA GLY A 12 -20.15 -7.74 4.44
C GLY A 12 -21.35 -7.24 3.62
N VAL A 13 -21.73 -5.97 3.79
CA VAL A 13 -22.72 -5.30 2.97
C VAL A 13 -22.00 -4.94 1.68
N ASN A 14 -22.07 -5.83 0.68
CA ASN A 14 -21.72 -5.49 -0.70
C ASN A 14 -22.27 -4.09 -1.00
N LEU A 15 -21.53 -3.26 -1.74
CA LEU A 15 -21.94 -1.93 -2.19
C LEU A 15 -23.38 -2.00 -2.72
N GLN A 16 -24.37 -1.75 -1.86
CA GLN A 16 -25.76 -1.95 -2.21
C GLN A 16 -26.16 -0.75 -3.04
N PRO A 17 -26.63 -0.93 -4.29
CA PRO A 17 -26.96 0.18 -5.19
C PRO A 17 -27.97 1.16 -4.59
N GLU A 18 -28.77 0.69 -3.63
CA GLU A 18 -29.86 1.43 -3.00
C GLU A 18 -29.39 2.32 -1.83
N MET A 19 -28.13 2.19 -1.37
CA MET A 19 -27.56 3.12 -0.40
C MET A 19 -27.21 4.44 -1.09
N THR A 20 -28.13 5.40 -1.02
CA THR A 20 -27.95 6.81 -1.42
C THR A 20 -26.96 7.57 -0.52
N MET A 21 -26.33 6.91 0.45
CA MET A 21 -25.30 7.55 1.27
C MET A 21 -24.00 7.67 0.50
N MET A 22 -23.56 8.91 0.30
CA MET A 22 -22.24 9.24 -0.20
C MET A 22 -21.18 8.58 0.71
N TYR A 23 -20.38 7.68 0.15
CA TYR A 23 -19.31 7.04 0.92
C TYR A 23 -18.32 8.10 1.43
N PRO A 24 -17.82 8.00 2.67
CA PRO A 24 -16.84 8.96 3.14
C PRO A 24 -15.55 8.80 2.34
N SER A 25 -14.97 9.94 1.96
CA SER A 25 -13.68 9.99 1.27
C SER A 25 -12.59 9.30 2.11
N THR A 26 -11.77 8.48 1.45
CA THR A 26 -10.64 7.79 2.10
C THR A 26 -9.38 8.65 2.14
N ALA A 27 -9.36 9.73 1.34
CA ALA A 27 -8.31 10.74 1.26
C ALA A 27 -8.94 12.14 1.08
N PRO A 28 -9.60 12.69 2.11
CA PRO A 28 -10.44 13.89 1.98
C PRO A 28 -9.69 15.19 1.64
N ASP A 29 -8.39 15.20 1.90
CA ASP A 29 -7.51 16.33 1.60
C ASP A 29 -6.64 16.08 0.37
N ALA A 30 -6.93 15.01 -0.39
CA ALA A 30 -6.35 14.78 -1.71
C ALA A 30 -6.72 15.94 -2.65
N LEU A 31 -5.77 16.30 -3.52
CA LEU A 31 -5.85 17.47 -4.39
C LEU A 31 -7.14 17.56 -5.23
N ARG A 32 -7.75 16.41 -5.58
CA ARG A 32 -9.00 16.35 -6.34
C ARG A 32 -10.21 16.94 -5.61
N HIS A 33 -10.17 17.02 -4.28
CA HIS A 33 -11.24 17.60 -3.45
C HIS A 33 -11.06 19.09 -3.19
N TRP A 34 -10.01 19.69 -3.75
CA TRP A 34 -9.70 21.09 -3.53
C TRP A 34 -10.51 21.98 -4.49
N THR A 35 -10.95 23.13 -3.99
CA THR A 35 -11.58 24.15 -4.83
C THR A 35 -10.54 24.85 -5.72
N GLU A 36 -11.00 25.57 -6.74
CA GLU A 36 -10.09 26.34 -7.60
C GLU A 36 -9.35 27.44 -6.85
N GLU A 37 -9.97 28.02 -5.82
CA GLU A 37 -9.36 29.00 -4.93
C GLU A 37 -8.23 28.35 -4.11
N GLN A 38 -8.45 27.15 -3.57
CA GLN A 38 -7.42 26.40 -2.84
C GLN A 38 -6.26 25.98 -3.78
N LYS A 39 -6.58 25.58 -5.02
CA LYS A 39 -5.58 25.24 -6.05
C LYS A 39 -4.83 26.46 -6.58
N SER A 40 -5.33 27.69 -6.39
CA SER A 40 -4.73 28.91 -6.93
C SER A 40 -3.28 29.09 -6.48
N ARG A 41 -2.98 28.71 -5.23
CA ARG A 41 -1.64 28.78 -4.64
C ARG A 41 -0.62 27.95 -5.41
N LEU A 42 -1.01 26.76 -5.87
CA LEU A 42 -0.15 25.87 -6.66
C LEU A 42 0.12 26.40 -8.08
N LYS A 43 -0.75 27.28 -8.60
CA LYS A 43 -0.58 27.88 -9.95
C LYS A 43 0.58 28.87 -9.99
N GLU A 44 1.07 29.33 -8.83
CA GLU A 44 2.18 30.29 -8.70
C GLU A 44 3.54 29.69 -9.08
N SER A 45 3.71 28.36 -9.08
CA SER A 45 4.98 27.71 -9.40
C SER A 45 4.87 26.69 -10.54
N GLU A 46 5.98 26.42 -11.23
CA GLU A 46 6.03 25.40 -12.28
C GLU A 46 5.81 23.99 -11.73
N GLN A 47 6.29 23.69 -10.52
CA GLN A 47 6.05 22.38 -9.89
C GLN A 47 4.58 22.19 -9.49
N GLY A 48 3.94 23.24 -8.97
CA GLY A 48 2.52 23.21 -8.66
C GLY A 48 1.65 23.08 -9.91
N LYS A 49 2.00 23.75 -11.01
CA LYS A 49 1.35 23.53 -12.32
C LYS A 49 1.50 22.10 -12.83
N LYS A 50 2.68 21.49 -12.70
CA LYS A 50 2.89 20.07 -13.04
C LYS A 50 2.00 19.16 -12.20
N LEU A 51 1.90 19.40 -10.90
CA LEU A 51 1.02 18.65 -10.00
C LEU A 51 -0.45 18.77 -10.42
N LEU A 52 -0.92 19.97 -10.75
CA LEU A 52 -2.29 20.20 -11.24
C LEU A 52 -2.54 19.52 -12.58
N ASN A 53 -1.55 19.48 -13.48
CA ASN A 53 -1.65 18.74 -14.74
C ASN A 53 -1.78 17.23 -14.51
N LEU A 54 -0.99 16.68 -13.57
CA LEU A 54 -1.09 15.26 -13.19
C LEU A 54 -2.47 14.91 -12.63
N GLU A 55 -3.05 15.76 -11.79
CA GLU A 55 -4.41 15.57 -11.27
C GLU A 55 -5.45 15.62 -12.40
N ASN A 56 -5.35 16.60 -13.31
CA ASN A 56 -6.23 16.69 -14.47
C ASN A 56 -6.12 15.46 -15.40
N GLU A 57 -4.91 14.97 -15.64
CA GLU A 57 -4.68 13.75 -16.44
C GLU A 57 -5.27 12.51 -15.75
N GLN A 58 -5.09 12.38 -14.44
CA GLN A 58 -5.69 11.31 -13.64
C GLN A 58 -7.23 11.35 -13.73
N SER A 59 -7.83 12.52 -13.53
CA SER A 59 -9.29 12.73 -13.60
C SER A 59 -9.84 12.39 -15.00
N LYS A 60 -9.16 12.80 -16.07
CA LYS A 60 -9.52 12.43 -17.45
C LYS A 60 -9.40 10.92 -17.69
N ASN A 61 -8.32 10.30 -17.22
CA ASN A 61 -8.10 8.86 -17.36
C ASN A 61 -9.21 8.05 -16.64
N TRP A 62 -9.59 8.47 -15.43
CA TRP A 62 -10.65 7.82 -14.67
C TRP A 62 -12.00 7.97 -15.36
N ARG A 63 -12.30 9.16 -15.88
CA ARG A 63 -13.51 9.38 -16.67
C ARG A 63 -13.55 8.48 -17.91
N GLN A 64 -12.44 8.40 -18.66
CA GLN A 64 -12.34 7.51 -19.82
C GLN A 64 -12.54 6.03 -19.45
N LYS A 65 -11.97 5.58 -18.33
CA LYS A 65 -12.17 4.22 -17.82
C LYS A 65 -13.65 3.95 -17.53
N TYR A 66 -14.31 4.85 -16.80
CA TYR A 66 -15.74 4.74 -16.54
C TYR A 66 -16.56 4.73 -17.84
N ASP A 67 -16.25 5.64 -18.77
CA ASP A 67 -16.95 5.73 -20.05
C ASP A 67 -16.72 4.50 -20.93
N SER A 68 -15.63 3.74 -20.73
CA SER A 68 -15.36 2.48 -21.42
C SER A 68 -16.11 1.26 -20.84
N LEU A 69 -16.71 1.37 -19.65
CA LEU A 69 -17.49 0.30 -19.04
C LEU A 69 -18.74 -0.03 -19.88
N ILE A 70 -19.15 -1.30 -19.87
CA ILE A 70 -20.36 -1.72 -20.59
C ILE A 70 -21.61 -1.15 -19.91
N ALA A 71 -22.71 -0.98 -20.67
CA ALA A 71 -23.95 -0.37 -20.16
C ALA A 71 -24.44 -1.01 -18.85
N ARG A 72 -24.40 -2.35 -18.78
CA ARG A 72 -24.79 -3.13 -17.59
C ARG A 72 -23.97 -2.81 -16.32
N GLU A 73 -22.71 -2.39 -16.47
CA GLU A 73 -21.88 -1.98 -15.32
C GLU A 73 -22.21 -0.56 -14.88
N LYS A 74 -22.43 0.35 -15.84
CA LYS A 74 -22.86 1.73 -15.58
C LYS A 74 -24.25 1.82 -14.96
N GLU A 75 -25.13 0.86 -15.22
CA GLU A 75 -26.43 0.76 -14.54
C GLU A 75 -26.31 0.47 -13.05
N LYS A 76 -25.18 -0.10 -12.60
CA LYS A 76 -24.96 -0.51 -11.20
C LYS A 76 -24.19 0.52 -10.38
N MET A 77 -23.55 1.50 -11.01
CA MET A 77 -22.73 2.49 -10.31
C MET A 77 -22.74 3.83 -11.03
N THR A 78 -22.82 4.92 -10.29
CA THR A 78 -22.60 6.26 -10.84
C THR A 78 -21.10 6.54 -11.03
N TYR A 79 -20.76 7.60 -11.74
CA TYR A 79 -19.36 8.02 -11.88
C TYR A 79 -18.74 8.39 -10.53
N GLU A 80 -19.52 8.98 -9.62
CA GLU A 80 -19.09 9.35 -8.28
C GLU A 80 -18.71 8.11 -7.46
N ASN A 81 -19.49 7.02 -7.58
CA ASN A 81 -19.16 5.74 -6.95
C ASN A 81 -17.87 5.14 -7.53
N PHE A 82 -17.69 5.21 -8.86
CA PHE A 82 -16.46 4.77 -9.52
C PHE A 82 -15.25 5.60 -9.06
N GLN A 83 -15.37 6.92 -9.04
CA GLN A 83 -14.31 7.82 -8.59
C GLN A 83 -13.94 7.57 -7.13
N TRP A 84 -14.92 7.35 -6.26
CA TRP A 84 -14.68 6.96 -4.87
C TRP A 84 -13.93 5.63 -4.77
N ALA A 85 -14.31 4.62 -5.57
CA ALA A 85 -13.61 3.33 -5.59
C ALA A 85 -12.16 3.48 -6.06
N MET A 86 -11.92 4.29 -7.10
CA MET A 86 -10.57 4.62 -7.57
C MET A 86 -9.75 5.32 -6.48
N GLU A 87 -10.35 6.27 -5.77
CA GLU A 87 -9.71 6.91 -4.63
C GLU A 87 -9.33 5.93 -3.52
N ALA A 88 -10.25 5.05 -3.14
CA ALA A 88 -10.00 4.03 -2.14
C ALA A 88 -8.81 3.15 -2.55
N VAL A 89 -8.79 2.66 -3.79
CA VAL A 89 -7.67 1.86 -4.32
C VAL A 89 -6.36 2.65 -4.31
N HIS A 90 -6.36 3.89 -4.81
CA HIS A 90 -5.13 4.69 -4.88
C HIS A 90 -4.56 5.10 -3.51
N SER A 91 -5.42 5.21 -2.49
CA SER A 91 -5.03 5.65 -1.13
C SER A 91 -4.81 4.51 -0.13
N ARG A 92 -5.34 3.30 -0.39
CA ARG A 92 -5.35 2.19 0.57
C ARG A 92 -4.87 0.86 0.02
N ALA A 93 -4.80 0.68 -1.30
CA ALA A 93 -4.32 -0.58 -1.86
C ALA A 93 -2.81 -0.73 -1.67
N PHE A 94 -2.40 -1.90 -1.22
CA PHE A 94 -1.01 -2.30 -1.22
C PHE A 94 -0.71 -3.02 -2.53
N ARG A 95 0.39 -2.64 -3.15
CA ARG A 95 0.92 -3.33 -4.33
C ARG A 95 2.35 -3.71 -4.02
N GLY A 96 2.63 -4.99 -4.12
CA GLY A 96 3.96 -5.54 -3.86
C GLY A 96 3.99 -7.02 -4.18
N ASP A 97 5.19 -7.57 -4.22
CA ASP A 97 5.37 -9.00 -4.32
C ASP A 97 5.14 -9.59 -2.94
N PHE A 98 3.89 -9.96 -2.63
CA PHE A 98 3.50 -10.44 -1.30
C PHE A 98 4.02 -11.83 -0.93
N GLY A 99 5.02 -12.35 -1.64
CA GLY A 99 5.66 -13.62 -1.33
C GLY A 99 6.88 -13.43 -0.43
N ALA A 100 7.11 -14.38 0.49
CA ALA A 100 8.27 -14.49 1.37
C ALA A 100 9.64 -14.63 0.67
N LEU A 101 9.72 -14.38 -0.64
CA LEU A 101 10.81 -14.79 -1.52
C LEU A 101 11.47 -13.66 -2.32
N ASP A 102 10.86 -12.48 -2.44
CA ASP A 102 11.46 -11.35 -3.19
C ASP A 102 11.24 -9.97 -2.55
N GLY A 103 11.17 -9.92 -1.22
CA GLY A 103 11.62 -8.72 -0.52
C GLY A 103 13.07 -8.45 -0.91
N GLY A 104 13.33 -7.30 -1.54
CA GLY A 104 14.66 -6.88 -2.00
C GLY A 104 15.77 -7.17 -0.97
N GLU A 105 16.93 -7.58 -1.48
CA GLU A 105 18.09 -8.07 -0.72
C GLU A 105 17.80 -9.22 0.28
N GLY A 106 17.26 -10.32 -0.25
CA GLY A 106 17.50 -11.64 0.33
C GLY A 106 16.61 -11.99 1.51
N GLY A 107 15.33 -12.19 1.21
CA GLY A 107 14.38 -12.84 2.12
C GLY A 107 14.93 -14.15 2.74
N PRO A 108 14.46 -14.51 3.95
CA PRO A 108 15.00 -15.62 4.74
C PRO A 108 14.97 -16.96 4.01
N LEU A 109 13.95 -17.22 3.19
CA LEU A 109 13.86 -18.44 2.39
C LEU A 109 14.90 -18.50 1.26
N ARG A 110 15.27 -17.37 0.64
CA ARG A 110 16.34 -17.31 -0.37
C ARG A 110 17.71 -17.55 0.26
N LYS A 111 17.93 -17.06 1.50
CA LYS A 111 19.11 -17.38 2.30
C LYS A 111 19.18 -18.87 2.63
N ILE A 112 18.07 -19.47 3.09
CA ILE A 112 17.97 -20.91 3.37
C ILE A 112 18.21 -21.73 2.09
N ALA A 113 17.57 -21.39 0.98
CA ALA A 113 17.78 -22.07 -0.30
C ALA A 113 19.23 -21.96 -0.80
N SER A 114 19.86 -20.77 -0.64
CA SER A 114 21.26 -20.54 -1.03
C SER A 114 22.29 -21.28 -0.14
N LEU A 115 21.93 -21.58 1.11
CA LEU A 115 22.75 -22.36 2.06
C LEU A 115 22.55 -23.87 1.87
N LEU A 116 21.32 -24.30 1.58
CA LEU A 116 21.00 -25.72 1.36
C LEU A 116 21.57 -26.25 0.05
N LEU A 117 21.66 -25.43 -1.01
CA LEU A 117 22.20 -25.83 -2.31
C LEU A 117 23.66 -26.35 -2.23
N PRO A 118 24.64 -25.62 -1.63
CA PRO A 118 26.00 -26.13 -1.46
C PRO A 118 26.09 -27.33 -0.54
N LEU A 119 25.31 -27.37 0.55
CA LEU A 119 25.33 -28.45 1.54
C LEU A 119 24.75 -29.75 0.98
N SER A 120 23.66 -29.67 0.23
CA SER A 120 23.03 -30.80 -0.45
C SER A 120 23.91 -31.35 -1.57
N ALA A 121 24.55 -30.48 -2.37
CA ALA A 121 25.53 -30.90 -3.39
C ALA A 121 26.78 -31.56 -2.79
N LEU A 122 27.28 -31.04 -1.66
CA LEU A 122 28.41 -31.62 -0.93
C LEU A 122 28.05 -33.01 -0.37
N ALA A 123 26.89 -33.14 0.28
CA ALA A 123 26.42 -34.42 0.82
C ALA A 123 26.22 -35.46 -0.30
N PHE A 124 25.67 -35.06 -1.44
CA PHE A 124 25.53 -35.92 -2.62
C PHE A 124 26.90 -36.37 -3.16
N GLY A 125 27.85 -35.44 -3.30
CA GLY A 125 29.20 -35.74 -3.77
C GLY A 125 29.98 -36.69 -2.86
N ILE A 126 29.85 -36.53 -1.53
CA ILE A 126 30.49 -37.42 -0.56
C ILE A 126 29.91 -38.83 -0.63
N VAL A 127 28.58 -38.96 -0.66
CA VAL A 127 27.90 -40.27 -0.70
C VAL A 127 28.16 -40.99 -2.03
N TYR A 128 28.08 -40.28 -3.16
CA TYR A 128 28.37 -40.85 -4.48
C TYR A 128 29.84 -41.30 -4.65
N ALA A 129 30.79 -40.57 -4.05
CA ALA A 129 32.20 -40.95 -4.09
C ALA A 129 32.56 -42.11 -3.15
N SER A 130 31.73 -42.39 -2.13
CA SER A 130 32.01 -43.39 -1.10
C SER A 130 31.23 -44.71 -1.26
N ASP A 131 30.18 -44.75 -2.08
CA ASP A 131 29.44 -45.99 -2.35
C ASP A 131 28.98 -46.10 -3.82
N PRO A 132 29.57 -47.02 -4.63
CA PRO A 132 29.20 -47.24 -6.02
C PRO A 132 27.92 -48.08 -6.20
N SER A 133 27.25 -48.56 -5.14
CA SER A 133 26.04 -49.41 -5.20
C SER A 133 24.70 -48.64 -5.11
N MET A 134 24.74 -47.35 -5.43
CA MET A 134 23.74 -46.32 -5.15
C MET A 134 22.40 -46.37 -5.93
N ASP A 135 21.93 -47.54 -6.36
CA ASP A 135 20.63 -47.65 -7.07
C ASP A 135 19.43 -47.45 -6.12
N GLN A 136 19.56 -47.80 -4.83
CA GLN A 136 18.43 -47.78 -3.87
C GLN A 136 18.20 -46.41 -3.19
N TYR A 137 19.20 -45.54 -3.17
CA TYR A 137 19.13 -44.22 -2.50
C TYR A 137 19.06 -43.05 -3.49
N PHE A 138 19.08 -43.34 -4.79
CA PHE A 138 19.04 -42.34 -5.85
C PHE A 138 17.77 -41.49 -5.80
N LEU A 139 16.62 -42.13 -5.55
CA LEU A 139 15.32 -41.43 -5.54
C LEU A 139 15.14 -40.49 -4.33
N PRO A 140 15.42 -40.90 -3.07
CA PRO A 140 15.40 -39.98 -1.93
C PRO A 140 16.40 -38.83 -2.06
N LEU A 141 17.61 -39.10 -2.56
CA LEU A 141 18.64 -38.07 -2.72
C LEU A 141 18.35 -37.12 -3.87
N ALA A 142 17.78 -37.60 -4.97
CA ALA A 142 17.32 -36.76 -6.08
C ALA A 142 16.18 -35.83 -5.65
N ILE A 143 15.27 -36.27 -4.78
CA ILE A 143 14.21 -35.43 -4.21
C ILE A 143 14.82 -34.31 -3.34
N VAL A 144 15.80 -34.63 -2.49
CA VAL A 144 16.50 -33.62 -1.67
C VAL A 144 17.28 -32.65 -2.54
N ALA A 145 17.97 -33.13 -3.59
CA ALA A 145 18.73 -32.30 -4.53
C ALA A 145 17.84 -31.45 -5.47
N ALA A 146 16.63 -31.92 -5.79
CA ALA A 146 15.65 -31.19 -6.58
C ALA A 146 14.77 -30.25 -5.73
N SER A 147 14.74 -30.41 -4.40
CA SER A 147 13.96 -29.56 -3.49
C SER A 147 14.27 -28.06 -3.62
N PRO A 148 15.54 -27.62 -3.83
CA PRO A 148 15.81 -26.21 -4.06
C PRO A 148 15.27 -25.76 -5.42
N VAL A 149 15.30 -26.60 -6.46
CA VAL A 149 14.73 -26.27 -7.78
C VAL A 149 13.21 -26.14 -7.70
N ALA A 150 12.53 -27.03 -6.97
CA ALA A 150 11.09 -26.91 -6.71
C ALA A 150 10.76 -25.65 -5.91
N LEU A 151 11.54 -25.33 -4.87
CA LEU A 151 11.42 -24.07 -4.12
C LEU A 151 11.71 -22.85 -5.00
N THR A 152 12.63 -22.96 -5.96
CA THR A 152 12.95 -21.89 -6.92
C THR A 152 11.83 -21.72 -7.94
N ILE A 153 11.19 -22.80 -8.41
CA ILE A 153 10.04 -22.73 -9.34
C ILE A 153 8.79 -22.15 -8.64
N VAL A 154 8.60 -22.46 -7.35
CA VAL A 154 7.59 -21.81 -6.51
C VAL A 154 7.95 -20.35 -6.24
N ALA A 155 9.24 -20.02 -6.11
CA ALA A 155 9.73 -18.64 -5.98
C ALA A 155 9.65 -17.83 -7.29
N ASP A 156 9.79 -18.48 -8.44
CA ASP A 156 9.85 -17.87 -9.78
C ASP A 156 8.45 -17.74 -10.41
N GLN A 157 7.39 -18.09 -9.66
CA GLN A 157 6.07 -17.51 -9.90
C GLN A 157 6.14 -16.02 -9.59
N LYS A 158 6.63 -15.26 -10.58
CA LYS A 158 6.62 -13.80 -10.68
C LYS A 158 5.59 -13.22 -9.73
N GLY A 159 6.07 -12.53 -8.68
CA GLY A 159 5.23 -11.87 -7.70
C GLY A 159 4.06 -11.19 -8.39
N SER A 160 2.85 -11.55 -7.95
CA SER A 160 1.66 -11.05 -8.61
C SER A 160 1.71 -9.53 -8.49
N LYS A 161 1.65 -8.83 -9.62
CA LYS A 161 1.60 -7.36 -9.67
C LYS A 161 0.24 -6.83 -9.18
N GLU A 162 -0.48 -7.63 -8.40
CA GLU A 162 -1.82 -7.39 -7.95
C GLU A 162 -1.80 -6.36 -6.83
N ALA A 163 -2.79 -5.47 -6.86
CA ALA A 163 -3.03 -4.54 -5.78
C ALA A 163 -4.13 -5.15 -4.90
N VAL A 164 -3.89 -5.23 -3.60
CA VAL A 164 -4.81 -5.80 -2.63
C VAL A 164 -5.19 -4.77 -1.59
N MET A 165 -6.45 -4.81 -1.18
CA MET A 165 -6.94 -4.04 -0.04
C MET A 165 -6.78 -4.91 1.19
N LEU A 166 -6.13 -4.40 2.23
CA LEU A 166 -5.87 -5.14 3.46
C LEU A 166 -6.56 -4.43 4.62
N PRO A 167 -7.85 -4.74 4.88
CA PRO A 167 -8.56 -4.14 6.01
C PRO A 167 -7.78 -4.30 7.30
N LEU A 168 -7.87 -3.31 8.19
CA LEU A 168 -7.07 -3.17 9.42
C LEU A 168 -5.63 -2.72 9.16
N ILE A 169 -4.89 -3.38 8.27
CA ILE A 169 -3.52 -2.95 7.91
C ILE A 169 -3.55 -1.58 7.22
N ASP A 170 -4.51 -1.37 6.31
CA ASP A 170 -4.74 -0.11 5.59
C ASP A 170 -5.23 1.05 6.47
N SER A 171 -5.46 0.81 7.76
CA SER A 171 -5.84 1.84 8.75
C SER A 171 -4.63 2.48 9.45
N ALA A 172 -3.45 1.83 9.41
CA ALA A 172 -2.23 2.38 9.98
C ALA A 172 -1.71 3.55 9.12
N ASN A 173 -1.28 4.63 9.77
CA ASN A 173 -0.79 5.82 9.06
C ASN A 173 0.57 5.59 8.39
N HIS A 174 0.91 6.45 7.43
CA HIS A 174 2.19 6.38 6.74
C HIS A 174 3.33 6.99 7.57
N LEU A 175 4.44 6.26 7.67
CA LEU A 175 5.76 6.80 7.99
C LEU A 175 6.79 6.17 7.05
N GLN A 176 7.53 6.96 6.28
CA GLN A 176 8.39 6.40 5.23
C GLN A 176 9.52 5.53 5.80
N GLU A 177 10.06 5.96 6.93
CA GLU A 177 11.12 5.31 7.70
C GLU A 177 10.63 4.19 8.62
N ALA A 178 9.31 3.92 8.67
CA ALA A 178 8.80 2.77 9.40
C ALA A 178 9.36 1.48 8.81
N ASP A 179 9.83 0.62 9.69
CA ASP A 179 10.36 -0.70 9.42
C ASP A 179 9.25 -1.76 9.48
N SER A 180 8.17 -1.51 8.74
CA SER A 180 7.03 -2.42 8.61
C SER A 180 7.17 -3.30 7.37
N VAL A 181 6.80 -4.58 7.48
CA VAL A 181 6.78 -5.52 6.36
C VAL A 181 5.40 -6.17 6.28
N ILE A 182 4.83 -6.23 5.07
CA ILE A 182 3.58 -6.92 4.78
C ILE A 182 3.90 -8.10 3.87
N GLU A 183 3.62 -9.32 4.33
CA GLU A 183 3.84 -10.55 3.58
C GLU A 183 2.58 -11.40 3.60
N TYR A 184 2.33 -12.19 2.57
CA TYR A 184 1.31 -13.23 2.60
C TYR A 184 1.95 -14.53 3.13
N ASP A 185 1.37 -15.05 4.21
CA ASP A 185 1.77 -16.32 4.82
C ASP A 185 0.83 -17.44 4.34
N PRO A 186 1.31 -18.35 3.47
CA PRO A 186 0.49 -19.44 2.93
C PRO A 186 0.15 -20.51 3.97
N ALA A 187 0.87 -20.58 5.11
CA ALA A 187 0.59 -21.56 6.15
C ALA A 187 -0.71 -21.25 6.92
N VAL A 188 -1.02 -19.95 7.06
CA VAL A 188 -2.23 -19.46 7.71
C VAL A 188 -3.22 -18.82 6.73
N ASP A 189 -2.91 -18.83 5.44
CA ASP A 189 -3.70 -18.24 4.35
C ASP A 189 -4.09 -16.78 4.64
N ALA A 190 -3.13 -15.97 5.08
CA ALA A 190 -3.39 -14.59 5.50
C ALA A 190 -2.21 -13.65 5.27
N TYR A 191 -2.52 -12.35 5.16
CA TYR A 191 -1.50 -11.30 5.18
C TYR A 191 -1.05 -11.00 6.60
N VAL A 192 0.26 -10.98 6.81
CA VAL A 192 0.92 -10.74 8.09
C VAL A 192 1.62 -9.38 8.03
N LEU A 193 1.32 -8.51 9.00
CA LEU A 193 2.03 -7.26 9.22
C LEU A 193 3.07 -7.45 10.33
N SER A 194 4.34 -7.38 9.97
CA SER A 194 5.46 -7.34 10.91
C SER A 194 5.85 -5.90 11.20
N LEU A 195 5.92 -5.55 12.49
CA LEU A 195 6.26 -4.21 12.97
C LEU A 195 7.66 -4.20 13.58
N GLY A 196 8.54 -3.37 13.05
CA GLY A 196 9.81 -3.07 13.71
C GLY A 196 9.70 -1.91 14.69
N ARG A 197 10.87 -1.41 15.15
CA ARG A 197 10.96 -0.42 16.23
C ARG A 197 10.52 0.98 15.80
N LYS A 198 10.68 1.32 14.52
CA LYS A 198 10.33 2.63 13.96
C LYS A 198 8.85 2.74 13.61
N CYS A 199 8.10 1.64 13.72
CA CYS A 199 6.67 1.63 13.49
C CYS A 199 5.87 2.27 14.64
N LEU A 200 6.45 2.43 15.83
CA LEU A 200 5.76 3.01 16.97
C LEU A 200 6.14 4.49 17.15
N VAL A 201 5.21 5.38 16.85
CA VAL A 201 5.36 6.83 17.03
C VAL A 201 4.68 7.23 18.32
N LYS A 202 5.42 7.85 19.24
CA LYS A 202 4.83 8.42 20.46
C LYS A 202 4.36 9.84 20.19
N GLU A 203 3.11 10.09 20.49
CA GLU A 203 2.49 11.41 20.45
C GLU A 203 2.26 11.84 21.90
N THR A 204 2.84 12.98 22.28
CA THR A 204 2.67 13.56 23.61
C THR A 204 1.73 14.74 23.48
N ASP A 205 0.47 14.55 23.86
CA ASP A 205 -0.53 15.62 23.90
C ASP A 205 -0.83 15.98 25.35
N GLU A 206 -0.60 17.23 25.73
CA GLU A 206 -0.97 17.90 26.99
C GLU A 206 -1.41 16.99 28.18
N ALA A 207 -0.51 16.09 28.62
CA ALA A 207 -0.62 15.13 29.73
C ALA A 207 -1.04 13.67 29.45
N VAL A 208 -1.23 13.25 28.20
CA VAL A 208 -1.45 11.84 27.81
C VAL A 208 -0.43 11.42 26.76
N GLU A 209 0.44 10.46 27.13
CA GLU A 209 1.25 9.75 26.13
C GLU A 209 0.35 8.79 25.35
N ARG A 210 0.23 9.04 24.04
CA ARG A 210 -0.37 8.10 23.10
C ARG A 210 0.73 7.52 22.23
N ALA A 211 0.50 6.31 21.74
CA ALA A 211 1.37 5.69 20.76
C ALA A 211 0.54 5.28 19.56
N GLN A 212 0.98 5.71 18.38
CA GLN A 212 0.41 5.32 17.11
C GLN A 212 1.32 4.29 16.43
N VAL A 213 0.70 3.28 15.81
CA VAL A 213 1.39 2.40 14.86
C VAL A 213 1.33 3.02 13.47
N CYS A 214 2.49 3.28 12.89
CA CYS A 214 2.68 3.74 11.52
C CYS A 214 3.41 2.68 10.70
N ILE A 215 3.09 2.60 9.42
CA ILE A 215 3.69 1.67 8.46
C ILE A 215 4.24 2.42 7.24
N SER A 216 5.17 1.82 6.53
CA SER A 216 5.69 2.36 5.29
C SER A 216 4.78 1.97 4.12
N TYR A 217 4.30 2.96 3.37
CA TYR A 217 3.60 2.79 2.10
C TYR A 217 4.61 2.70 0.93
N GLY A 218 5.90 2.55 1.25
CA GLY A 218 7.03 2.66 0.33
C GLY A 218 7.59 4.08 0.23
N ILE A 219 8.63 4.26 -0.58
CA ILE A 219 9.19 5.57 -0.89
C ILE A 219 8.25 6.30 -1.85
N ARG A 220 7.61 7.37 -1.36
CA ARG A 220 6.60 8.13 -2.10
C ARG A 220 7.09 9.54 -2.39
N LYS A 221 6.77 10.03 -3.58
CA LYS A 221 7.01 11.44 -3.94
C LYS A 221 5.95 12.31 -3.29
N ASP A 222 6.29 13.56 -2.96
CA ASP A 222 5.33 14.50 -2.36
C ASP A 222 4.11 14.73 -3.25
N SER A 223 4.28 14.68 -4.57
CA SER A 223 3.16 14.74 -5.52
C SER A 223 2.21 13.55 -5.39
N ASP A 224 2.72 12.35 -5.14
CA ASP A 224 1.91 11.14 -4.94
C ASP A 224 1.18 11.19 -3.60
N LEU A 225 1.88 11.60 -2.53
CA LEU A 225 1.32 11.77 -1.19
C LEU A 225 0.16 12.79 -1.19
N LEU A 226 0.36 13.96 -1.81
CA LEU A 226 -0.68 14.99 -1.85
C LEU A 226 -1.84 14.63 -2.79
N MET A 227 -1.55 14.05 -3.96
CA MET A 227 -2.57 13.75 -4.95
C MET A 227 -3.44 12.55 -4.57
N ASN A 228 -2.84 11.50 -4.00
CA ASN A 228 -3.55 10.23 -3.76
C ASN A 228 -3.88 9.99 -2.30
N PHE A 229 -3.11 10.53 -1.35
CA PHE A 229 -3.32 10.29 0.08
C PHE A 229 -3.80 11.51 0.86
N GLY A 230 -3.64 12.72 0.30
CA GLY A 230 -4.11 13.96 0.91
C GLY A 230 -3.27 14.46 2.08
N PHE A 231 -1.99 14.08 2.14
CA PHE A 231 -1.07 14.59 3.16
C PHE A 231 0.32 14.83 2.57
N LEU A 232 1.17 15.50 3.34
CA LEU A 232 2.59 15.67 3.06
C LEU A 232 3.39 15.37 4.32
N ARG A 233 4.64 14.96 4.13
CA ARG A 233 5.58 14.74 5.24
C ARG A 233 5.83 16.07 5.94
N GLY A 234 5.80 16.07 7.28
CA GLY A 234 6.03 17.27 8.09
C GLY A 234 4.82 18.19 8.28
N VAL A 235 3.67 17.91 7.65
CA VAL A 235 2.43 18.66 7.90
C VAL A 235 1.59 17.92 8.93
N THR A 236 1.66 18.34 10.19
CA THR A 236 0.84 17.78 11.27
C THR A 236 -0.49 18.53 11.41
N LEU A 237 -1.52 17.78 11.81
CA LEU A 237 -2.84 18.31 12.19
C LEU A 237 -2.90 18.78 13.66
N GLU A 238 -1.79 18.65 14.40
CA GLU A 238 -1.70 18.97 15.82
C GLU A 238 -1.91 20.46 16.09
N GLY A 239 -2.71 20.77 17.11
CA GLY A 239 -2.94 22.13 17.61
C GLY A 239 -4.36 22.69 17.50
N ARG A 240 -5.37 21.95 17.00
CA ARG A 240 -6.75 22.46 16.91
C ARG A 240 -7.81 21.40 17.20
N VAL A 241 -8.00 21.09 18.48
CA VAL A 241 -9.11 20.27 18.98
C VAL A 241 -10.40 21.09 19.18
N ASN A 242 -10.34 22.43 19.15
CA ASN A 242 -11.45 23.27 19.64
C ASN A 242 -12.16 24.21 18.65
N ASP A 243 -11.77 24.31 17.37
CA ASP A 243 -12.43 25.25 16.44
C ASP A 243 -13.06 24.57 15.22
N GLU A 244 -14.25 25.06 14.88
CA GLU A 244 -15.22 24.63 13.88
C GLU A 244 -14.67 23.87 12.65
N ILE A 245 -15.22 22.69 12.42
CA ILE A 245 -14.78 21.65 11.48
C ILE A 245 -14.73 22.11 10.00
N SER A 246 -15.41 23.19 9.61
CA SER A 246 -15.39 23.68 8.22
C SER A 246 -14.25 24.64 7.91
N ASN A 247 -13.87 25.54 8.82
CA ASN A 247 -12.78 26.51 8.61
C ASN A 247 -11.39 25.87 8.72
N ASN A 248 -11.31 24.67 9.30
CA ASN A 248 -10.05 23.96 9.52
C ASN A 248 -9.48 23.34 8.23
N ARG A 249 -10.33 22.87 7.30
CA ARG A 249 -9.84 22.19 6.08
C ARG A 249 -9.19 23.11 5.07
N ASP A 250 -9.70 24.33 4.92
CA ASP A 250 -9.09 25.33 4.04
C ASP A 250 -7.68 25.68 4.50
N ASP A 251 -7.51 25.86 5.81
CA ASP A 251 -6.21 26.09 6.45
C ASP A 251 -5.25 24.91 6.25
N ILE A 252 -5.73 23.67 6.42
CA ILE A 252 -4.94 22.45 6.18
C ILE A 252 -4.46 22.41 4.73
N ARG A 253 -5.36 22.61 3.77
CA ARG A 253 -5.03 22.56 2.34
C ARG A 253 -4.09 23.69 1.93
N LYS A 254 -4.26 24.87 2.52
CA LYS A 254 -3.31 25.98 2.35
C LYS A 254 -1.91 25.60 2.85
N ARG A 255 -1.81 25.01 4.05
CA ARG A 255 -0.53 24.52 4.59
C ARG A 255 0.09 23.43 3.72
N LEU A 256 -0.72 22.49 3.22
CA LEU A 256 -0.26 21.46 2.27
C LEU A 256 0.27 22.09 0.98
N ALA A 257 -0.39 23.13 0.46
CA ALA A 257 0.07 23.84 -0.73
C ALA A 257 1.41 24.56 -0.48
N ASP A 258 1.49 25.32 0.61
CA ASP A 258 2.71 26.05 0.98
C ASP A 258 3.89 25.09 1.22
N GLU A 259 3.63 23.97 1.90
CA GLU A 259 4.66 22.96 2.18
C GLU A 259 5.09 22.23 0.90
N PHE A 260 4.16 21.89 0.00
CA PHE A 260 4.50 21.30 -1.29
C PHE A 260 5.48 22.19 -2.06
N LEU A 261 5.17 23.49 -2.14
CA LEU A 261 6.00 24.49 -2.81
C LEU A 261 7.36 24.67 -2.14
N ARG A 262 7.40 24.64 -0.80
CA ARG A 262 8.65 24.73 -0.03
C ARG A 262 9.57 23.54 -0.28
N MET A 263 9.03 22.33 -0.35
CA MET A 263 9.80 21.10 -0.58
C MET A 263 10.19 20.90 -2.05
N ASN A 264 9.51 21.58 -2.99
CA ASN A 264 9.68 21.40 -4.44
C ASN A 264 9.89 22.78 -5.13
N PRO A 265 11.07 23.42 -4.96
CA PRO A 265 11.37 24.71 -5.57
C PRO A 265 11.47 24.68 -7.11
#